data_AF-A0A928W1K6-F1
#
_entry.id   AF-A0A928W1K6-F1
#
_cell.length_a   1.000
_cell.length_b   1.000
_cell.length_c   1.000
_cell.angle_alpha   90.00
_cell.angle_beta   90.00
_cell.angle_gamma   90.00
#
_symmetry.space_group_name_H-M   'P 1'
#
loop_
_entity.id
_entity.type
_entity.pdbx_description
1 polymer ?
#
loop_
_entity_poly.entity_id
_entity_poly.type
_entity_poly.pdbx_seq_one_letter_code
_entity_poly.pdbx_strand_id
1 'polypeptide(L)'
;MGQSQSEPINLIEEQAALDAIANTSENVSIILDFDETLLLRNSTAEYINSLRPRLVGFILVRFLKVIQPWNWLPQPFNGYKVRDWFLVTVPTVLLPWTLLLWRRTAKKIAEDYGNIELISAANSNPKAQIIVASLGFNFIINPILRHLPIRCDRLVSCRFWRGAGDRHQGKLLMMQEVLLEKEIKSAILITDSEDDLPLLQVVRQPYFVLWSRAKYIVPFKDFGLNNLLEKLKKNARSS
;
A
#
# COMPACT_ATOMS: atom_id res chain seq x y z
N MET A 1 22.59 -19.99 -11.91
CA MET A 1 21.42 -19.30 -11.31
C MET A 1 21.02 -20.10 -10.09
N GLY A 2 21.51 -19.69 -8.91
CA GLY A 2 21.15 -20.36 -7.65
C GLY A 2 19.71 -20.03 -7.31
N GLN A 3 18.86 -21.04 -7.22
CA GLN A 3 17.57 -20.92 -6.53
C GLN A 3 17.90 -20.65 -5.06
N SER A 4 17.85 -19.38 -4.66
CA SER A 4 17.77 -19.03 -3.25
C SER A 4 16.43 -19.56 -2.77
N GLN A 5 16.47 -20.68 -2.07
CA GLN A 5 15.35 -21.13 -1.25
C GLN A 5 15.19 -20.06 -0.17
N SER A 6 14.26 -19.13 -0.37
CA SER A 6 13.87 -18.19 0.66
C SER A 6 13.32 -19.01 1.82
N GLU A 7 13.92 -18.86 3.01
CA GLU A 7 13.32 -19.39 4.23
C GLU A 7 11.86 -18.90 4.32
N PRO A 8 10.92 -19.77 4.73
CA PRO A 8 9.53 -19.36 4.88
C PRO A 8 9.45 -18.23 5.91
N ILE A 9 8.90 -17.08 5.51
CA ILE A 9 8.64 -15.98 6.44
C ILE A 9 7.60 -16.47 7.44
N ASN A 10 7.97 -16.51 8.71
CA ASN A 10 7.04 -16.89 9.75
C ASN A 10 6.07 -15.73 10.04
N LEU A 11 4.78 -16.04 10.04
CA LEU A 11 3.74 -15.13 10.50
C LEU A 11 3.93 -14.87 11.99
N ILE A 12 3.97 -13.60 12.37
CA ILE A 12 4.12 -13.16 13.75
C ILE A 12 2.76 -12.69 14.29
N GLU A 13 2.48 -13.00 15.55
CA GLU A 13 1.29 -12.52 16.24
C GLU A 13 1.29 -11.00 16.36
N GLU A 14 0.11 -10.38 16.23
CA GLU A 14 -0.05 -8.91 16.31
C GLU A 14 0.59 -8.35 17.59
N GLN A 15 0.36 -8.98 18.74
CA GLN A 15 0.88 -8.53 20.04
C GLN A 15 2.41 -8.50 20.08
N ALA A 16 3.09 -9.48 19.50
CA ALA A 16 4.55 -9.53 19.50
C ALA A 16 5.17 -8.37 18.69
N ALA A 17 4.52 -7.94 17.61
CA ALA A 17 4.94 -6.77 16.85
C ALA A 17 4.68 -5.46 17.61
N LEU A 18 3.54 -5.35 18.30
CA LEU A 18 3.21 -4.19 19.13
C LEU A 18 4.20 -4.04 20.30
N ASP A 19 4.52 -5.13 20.98
CA ASP A 19 5.49 -5.16 22.09
C ASP A 19 6.90 -4.77 21.62
N ALA A 20 7.29 -5.21 20.43
CA ALA A 20 8.59 -4.86 19.85
C ALA A 20 8.73 -3.35 19.61
N ILE A 21 7.66 -2.70 19.13
CA ILE A 21 7.64 -1.24 18.97
C ILE A 21 7.71 -0.55 20.33
N ALA A 22 6.85 -0.97 21.27
CA ALA A 22 6.73 -0.31 22.57
C ALA A 22 8.04 -0.37 23.36
N ASN A 23 8.80 -1.47 23.24
CA ASN A 23 10.01 -1.72 24.00
C ASN A 23 11.31 -1.39 23.26
N THR A 24 11.25 -0.87 22.02
CA THR A 24 12.46 -0.58 21.26
C THR A 24 13.25 0.59 21.83
N SER A 25 14.56 0.59 21.63
CA SER A 25 15.41 1.71 22.03
C SER A 25 15.16 2.94 21.16
N GLU A 26 15.37 4.13 21.74
CA GLU A 26 15.13 5.44 21.10
C GLU A 26 15.90 5.65 19.78
N ASN A 27 16.99 4.92 19.56
CA ASN A 27 17.85 5.04 18.37
C ASN A 27 17.46 4.11 17.21
N VAL A 28 16.46 3.25 17.40
CA VAL A 28 16.00 2.31 16.37
C VAL A 28 14.85 2.93 15.60
N SER A 29 14.96 2.95 14.27
CA SER A 29 13.86 3.37 13.40
C SER A 29 12.79 2.30 13.32
N ILE A 30 11.54 2.71 13.29
CA ILE A 30 10.37 1.85 13.10
C ILE A 30 9.83 2.14 11.70
N ILE A 31 9.88 1.14 10.83
CA ILE A 31 9.33 1.19 9.48
C ILE A 31 7.98 0.49 9.49
N LEU A 32 6.94 1.20 9.10
CA LEU A 32 5.57 0.70 9.02
C LEU A 32 5.13 0.63 7.57
N ASP A 33 4.64 -0.53 7.12
CA ASP A 33 3.86 -0.58 5.89
C ASP A 33 2.56 0.21 6.06
N PHE A 34 2.09 0.80 4.98
CA PHE A 34 0.89 1.62 5.00
C PHE A 34 -0.39 0.80 4.80
N ASP A 35 -0.51 0.18 3.64
CA ASP A 35 -1.72 -0.53 3.24
C ASP A 35 -1.82 -1.83 4.02
N GLU A 36 -3.01 -2.16 4.52
CA GLU A 36 -3.31 -3.38 5.31
C GLU A 36 -2.50 -3.56 6.62
N THR A 37 -1.62 -2.61 6.94
CA THR A 37 -0.83 -2.54 8.18
C THR A 37 -1.17 -1.29 9.02
N LEU A 38 -0.68 -0.10 8.66
CA LEU A 38 -0.99 1.14 9.38
C LEU A 38 -2.43 1.62 9.11
N LEU A 39 -2.87 1.44 7.87
CA LEU A 39 -4.25 1.57 7.45
C LEU A 39 -4.80 0.17 7.20
N LEU A 40 -5.89 -0.23 7.87
CA LEU A 40 -6.47 -1.58 7.77
C LEU A 40 -7.23 -1.83 6.46
N ARG A 41 -6.89 -1.09 5.40
CA ARG A 41 -7.42 -1.21 4.04
C ARG A 41 -6.34 -0.83 3.03
N ASN A 42 -6.51 -1.31 1.80
CA ASN A 42 -5.72 -0.88 0.66
C ASN A 42 -6.12 0.54 0.18
N SER A 43 -5.24 1.51 0.38
CA SER A 43 -5.44 2.92 0.01
C SER A 43 -5.60 3.13 -1.49
N THR A 44 -4.89 2.35 -2.32
CA THR A 44 -5.01 2.43 -3.78
C THR A 44 -6.40 1.98 -4.24
N ALA A 45 -6.91 0.89 -3.67
CA ALA A 45 -8.24 0.40 -3.98
C ALA A 45 -9.33 1.39 -3.52
N GLU A 46 -9.16 2.02 -2.35
CA GLU A 46 -10.08 3.05 -1.86
C GLU A 46 -10.10 4.27 -2.77
N TYR A 47 -8.92 4.73 -3.19
CA TYR A 47 -8.80 5.84 -4.12
C TYR A 47 -9.51 5.56 -5.44
N ILE A 48 -9.28 4.37 -6.04
CA ILE A 48 -9.95 3.95 -7.26
C ILE A 48 -11.47 3.91 -7.07
N ASN A 49 -11.94 3.40 -5.91
CA ASN A 49 -13.37 3.37 -5.59
C ASN A 49 -13.97 4.78 -5.41
N SER A 50 -13.14 5.76 -5.04
CA SER A 50 -13.53 7.16 -4.88
C SER A 50 -13.63 7.93 -6.20
N LEU A 51 -13.19 7.38 -7.34
CA LEU A 51 -13.24 8.06 -8.65
C LEU A 51 -14.64 8.63 -8.94
N ARG A 52 -14.68 9.87 -9.43
CA ARG A 52 -15.93 10.56 -9.82
C ARG A 52 -15.81 11.18 -11.21
N PRO A 53 -16.90 11.24 -11.99
CA PRO A 53 -18.17 10.54 -11.79
C PRO A 53 -17.97 9.02 -11.74
N ARG A 54 -18.69 8.35 -10.84
CA ARG A 54 -18.40 6.93 -10.49
C ARG A 54 -18.53 5.99 -11.68
N LEU A 55 -19.52 6.23 -12.55
CA LEU A 55 -19.72 5.47 -13.78
C LEU A 55 -18.53 5.60 -14.74
N VAL A 56 -18.03 6.82 -14.96
CA VAL A 56 -16.88 7.07 -15.83
C VAL A 56 -15.62 6.42 -15.27
N GLY A 57 -15.36 6.57 -13.97
CA GLY A 57 -14.25 5.90 -13.29
C GLY A 57 -14.30 4.38 -13.43
N PHE A 58 -15.49 3.79 -13.26
CA PHE A 58 -15.71 2.36 -13.46
C PHE A 58 -15.38 1.91 -14.89
N ILE A 59 -15.92 2.62 -15.90
CA ILE A 59 -15.68 2.32 -17.32
C ILE A 59 -14.18 2.41 -17.64
N LEU A 60 -13.50 3.48 -17.21
CA LEU A 60 -12.06 3.67 -17.45
C LEU A 60 -11.23 2.53 -16.86
N VAL A 61 -11.46 2.19 -15.58
CA VAL A 61 -10.72 1.11 -14.90
C VAL A 61 -11.00 -0.24 -15.54
N ARG A 62 -12.24 -0.50 -15.94
CA ARG A 62 -12.61 -1.73 -16.65
C ARG A 62 -11.95 -1.81 -18.02
N PHE A 63 -11.99 -0.72 -18.78
CA PHE A 63 -11.33 -0.62 -20.07
C PHE A 63 -9.82 -0.90 -19.95
N LEU A 64 -9.13 -0.24 -19.01
CA LEU A 64 -7.71 -0.47 -18.74
C LEU A 64 -7.40 -1.93 -18.37
N LYS A 65 -8.28 -2.60 -17.61
CA LYS A 65 -8.15 -4.03 -17.28
C LYS A 65 -8.36 -4.98 -18.48
N VAL A 66 -9.10 -4.54 -19.49
CA VAL A 66 -9.30 -5.31 -20.73
C VAL A 66 -8.12 -5.12 -21.68
N ILE A 67 -7.71 -3.87 -21.93
CA ILE A 67 -6.62 -3.58 -22.87
C ILE A 67 -5.24 -3.89 -22.29
N GLN A 68 -5.09 -3.82 -20.96
CA GLN A 68 -3.86 -4.13 -20.21
C GLN A 68 -2.61 -3.43 -20.77
N PRO A 69 -2.60 -2.08 -20.85
CA PRO A 69 -1.54 -1.34 -21.52
C PRO A 69 -0.17 -1.50 -20.86
N TRP A 70 -0.12 -1.90 -19.59
CA TRP A 70 1.12 -2.23 -18.88
C TRP A 70 1.87 -3.43 -19.48
N ASN A 71 1.21 -4.27 -20.30
CA ASN A 71 1.89 -5.36 -21.01
C ASN A 71 2.58 -4.88 -22.29
N TRP A 72 2.30 -3.65 -22.76
CA TRP A 72 2.88 -3.09 -23.99
C TRP A 72 4.15 -2.28 -23.74
N LEU A 73 4.49 -2.03 -22.48
CA LEU A 73 5.71 -1.33 -22.13
C LEU A 73 6.95 -2.19 -22.47
N PRO A 74 8.10 -1.57 -22.77
CA PRO A 74 9.35 -2.29 -22.88
C PRO A 74 9.80 -2.83 -21.53
N GLN A 75 10.60 -3.91 -21.55
CA GLN A 75 11.34 -4.33 -20.36
C GLN A 75 12.23 -3.18 -19.86
N PRO A 76 12.39 -2.99 -18.54
CA PRO A 76 11.92 -3.87 -17.47
C PRO A 76 10.51 -3.51 -16.93
N PHE A 77 9.84 -2.51 -17.53
CA PHE A 77 8.59 -1.94 -17.01
C PHE A 77 7.33 -2.69 -17.42
N ASN A 78 7.44 -3.84 -18.07
CA ASN A 78 6.26 -4.57 -18.53
C ASN A 78 5.65 -5.45 -17.42
N GLY A 79 4.35 -5.70 -17.54
CA GLY A 79 3.64 -6.64 -16.69
C GLY A 79 3.02 -6.04 -15.43
N TYR A 80 2.73 -6.92 -14.47
CA TYR A 80 1.76 -6.64 -13.40
C TYR A 80 2.24 -5.62 -12.36
N LYS A 81 3.56 -5.50 -12.13
CA LYS A 81 4.12 -4.60 -11.10
C LYS A 81 3.75 -3.13 -11.32
N VAL A 82 3.64 -2.71 -12.58
CA VAL A 82 3.27 -1.33 -12.96
C VAL A 82 1.78 -1.15 -13.25
N ARG A 83 0.97 -2.21 -13.16
CA ARG A 83 -0.47 -2.17 -13.43
C ARG A 83 -1.16 -1.04 -12.67
N ASP A 84 -0.90 -0.97 -11.37
CA ASP A 84 -1.59 -0.02 -10.49
C ASP A 84 -1.23 1.42 -10.83
N TRP A 85 -0.03 1.66 -11.40
CA TRP A 85 0.32 2.98 -11.93
C TRP A 85 -0.59 3.42 -13.08
N PHE A 86 -0.96 2.52 -14.00
CA PHE A 86 -1.96 2.85 -15.03
C PHE A 86 -3.34 3.06 -14.43
N LEU A 87 -3.77 2.15 -13.54
CA LEU A 87 -5.10 2.20 -12.92
C LEU A 87 -5.31 3.42 -12.04
N VAL A 88 -4.23 4.02 -11.55
CA VAL A 88 -4.27 5.26 -10.77
C VAL A 88 -4.05 6.48 -11.66
N THR A 89 -2.99 6.51 -12.45
CA THR A 89 -2.55 7.72 -13.18
C THR A 89 -3.53 8.08 -14.28
N VAL A 90 -3.97 7.12 -15.11
CA VAL A 90 -4.87 7.41 -16.23
C VAL A 90 -6.21 7.98 -15.74
N PRO A 91 -6.93 7.34 -14.79
CA PRO A 91 -8.16 7.94 -14.27
C PRO A 91 -7.92 9.26 -13.55
N THR A 92 -6.78 9.43 -12.86
CA THR A 92 -6.47 10.71 -12.18
C THR A 92 -6.27 11.86 -13.16
N VAL A 93 -5.58 11.62 -14.28
CA VAL A 93 -5.39 12.63 -15.33
C VAL A 93 -6.72 12.98 -16.01
N LEU A 94 -7.56 11.98 -16.28
CA LEU A 94 -8.86 12.19 -16.95
C LEU A 94 -9.95 12.74 -16.02
N LEU A 95 -9.85 12.48 -14.72
CA LEU A 95 -10.82 12.87 -13.69
C LEU A 95 -10.14 13.65 -12.55
N PRO A 96 -9.48 14.79 -12.82
CA PRO A 96 -8.59 15.47 -11.86
C PRO A 96 -9.29 15.97 -10.60
N TRP A 97 -10.59 16.29 -10.68
CA TRP A 97 -11.40 16.66 -9.52
C TRP A 97 -11.53 15.53 -8.49
N THR A 98 -11.25 14.29 -8.85
CA THR A 98 -11.15 13.18 -7.88
C THR A 98 -10.13 13.50 -6.80
N LEU A 99 -9.03 14.19 -7.11
CA LEU A 99 -8.04 14.57 -6.10
C LEU A 99 -8.61 15.48 -5.01
N LEU A 100 -9.50 16.40 -5.38
CA LEU A 100 -10.14 17.31 -4.44
C LEU A 100 -11.14 16.57 -3.55
N LEU A 101 -11.93 15.67 -4.16
CA LEU A 101 -12.90 14.84 -3.43
C LEU A 101 -12.20 13.82 -2.53
N TRP A 102 -11.07 13.28 -2.98
CA TRP A 102 -10.26 12.32 -2.25
C TRP A 102 -9.82 12.86 -0.91
N ARG A 103 -9.41 14.14 -0.82
CA ARG A 103 -9.03 14.75 0.46
C ARG A 103 -10.12 14.64 1.53
N ARG A 104 -11.40 14.73 1.15
CA ARG A 104 -12.53 14.57 2.08
C ARG A 104 -12.73 13.11 2.47
N THR A 105 -12.67 12.22 1.48
CA THR A 105 -12.79 10.76 1.71
C THR A 105 -11.65 10.23 2.58
N ALA A 106 -10.43 10.74 2.38
CA ALA A 106 -9.22 10.33 3.08
C ALA A 106 -9.31 10.55 4.58
N LYS A 107 -9.92 11.67 5.03
CA LYS A 107 -10.19 11.91 6.44
C LYS A 107 -11.05 10.79 7.04
N LYS A 108 -12.19 10.50 6.41
CA LYS A 108 -13.09 9.44 6.87
C LYS A 108 -12.41 8.07 6.87
N ILE A 109 -11.61 7.78 5.85
CA ILE A 109 -10.84 6.52 5.77
C ILE A 109 -9.84 6.41 6.94
N ALA A 110 -9.14 7.49 7.28
CA ALA A 110 -8.20 7.50 8.40
C ALA A 110 -8.92 7.24 9.73
N GLU A 111 -10.07 7.88 9.95
CA GLU A 111 -10.89 7.72 11.16
C GLU A 111 -11.48 6.30 11.28
N ASP A 112 -12.00 5.75 10.17
CA ASP A 112 -12.70 4.46 10.17
C ASP A 112 -11.74 3.26 10.18
N TYR A 113 -10.53 3.41 9.62
CA TYR A 113 -9.65 2.28 9.30
C TYR A 113 -8.21 2.42 9.78
N GLY A 114 -7.85 3.47 10.52
CA GLY A 114 -6.54 3.55 11.18
C GLY A 114 -6.32 2.38 12.14
N ASN A 115 -5.12 1.80 12.13
CA ASN A 115 -4.74 0.77 13.07
C ASN A 115 -4.37 1.39 14.43
N ILE A 116 -5.38 1.61 15.28
CA ILE A 116 -5.21 2.32 16.55
C ILE A 116 -4.22 1.65 17.50
N GLU A 117 -4.16 0.31 17.51
CA GLU A 117 -3.23 -0.45 18.36
C GLU A 117 -1.78 -0.21 17.93
N LEU A 118 -1.51 -0.33 16.63
CA LEU A 118 -0.20 -0.04 16.05
C LEU A 118 0.20 1.43 16.25
N ILE A 119 -0.74 2.35 16.06
CA ILE A 119 -0.52 3.78 16.28
C ILE A 119 -0.20 4.07 17.75
N SER A 120 -0.93 3.44 18.68
CA SER A 120 -0.69 3.60 20.12
C SER A 120 0.68 3.06 20.52
N ALA A 121 1.09 1.91 20.01
CA ALA A 121 2.41 1.35 20.24
C ALA A 121 3.52 2.29 19.72
N ALA A 122 3.38 2.79 18.48
CA ALA A 122 4.33 3.73 17.89
C ALA A 122 4.44 5.04 18.69
N ASN A 123 3.31 5.59 19.13
CA ASN A 123 3.28 6.83 19.92
C ASN A 123 3.83 6.64 21.35
N SER A 124 3.83 5.42 21.88
CA SER A 124 4.41 5.10 23.19
C SER A 124 5.94 5.23 23.19
N ASN A 125 6.56 5.32 22.00
CA ASN A 125 7.99 5.55 21.84
C ASN A 125 8.25 6.88 21.09
N PRO A 126 8.09 8.04 21.75
CA PRO A 126 8.10 9.34 21.08
C PRO A 126 9.47 9.73 20.48
N LYS A 127 10.53 9.01 20.81
CA LYS A 127 11.89 9.30 20.34
C LYS A 127 12.32 8.43 19.16
N ALA A 128 11.79 7.22 19.04
CA ALA A 128 12.06 6.35 17.90
C ALA A 128 11.51 6.95 16.59
N GLN A 129 12.33 7.03 15.55
CA GLN A 129 11.90 7.59 14.27
C GLN A 129 10.85 6.69 13.61
N ILE A 130 9.72 7.27 13.19
CA ILE A 130 8.64 6.56 12.51
C ILE A 130 8.70 6.86 11.01
N ILE A 131 8.91 5.80 10.23
CA ILE A 131 9.01 5.85 8.78
C ILE A 131 7.86 5.03 8.21
N VAL A 132 7.02 5.65 7.38
CA VAL A 132 5.98 4.94 6.64
C VAL A 132 6.51 4.58 5.26
N ALA A 133 6.45 3.32 4.86
CA ALA A 133 6.94 2.84 3.57
C ALA A 133 5.83 2.10 2.80
N SER A 134 5.58 2.44 1.54
CA SER A 134 4.49 1.82 0.77
C SER A 134 4.75 1.87 -0.74
N LEU A 135 4.25 0.88 -1.47
CA LEU A 135 4.19 0.92 -2.94
C LEU A 135 2.96 1.70 -3.46
N GLY A 136 2.07 2.15 -2.58
CA GLY A 136 1.02 3.09 -2.91
C GLY A 136 1.58 4.48 -3.24
N PHE A 137 0.71 5.37 -3.70
CA PHE A 137 1.13 6.68 -4.22
C PHE A 137 1.11 7.76 -3.15
N ASN A 138 2.13 8.63 -3.15
CA ASN A 138 2.24 9.72 -2.17
C ASN A 138 0.99 10.61 -2.11
N PHE A 139 0.43 10.97 -3.27
CA PHE A 139 -0.75 11.82 -3.34
C PHE A 139 -2.04 11.14 -2.84
N ILE A 140 -2.04 9.80 -2.75
CA ILE A 140 -3.13 8.99 -2.20
C ILE A 140 -2.95 8.83 -0.69
N ILE A 141 -1.76 8.43 -0.26
CA ILE A 141 -1.41 8.09 1.12
C ILE A 141 -1.37 9.33 2.01
N ASN A 142 -0.68 10.39 1.57
CA ASN A 142 -0.43 11.58 2.39
C ASN A 142 -1.71 12.24 2.91
N PRO A 143 -2.80 12.40 2.10
CA PRO A 143 -4.09 12.85 2.64
C PRO A 143 -4.67 11.99 3.76
N ILE A 144 -4.48 10.67 3.74
CA ILE A 144 -4.95 9.78 4.82
C ILE A 144 -4.02 9.93 6.03
N LEU A 145 -2.71 9.83 5.81
CA LEU A 145 -1.70 9.83 6.85
C LEU A 145 -1.74 11.10 7.72
N ARG A 146 -2.07 12.26 7.13
CA ARG A 146 -2.27 13.53 7.86
C ARG A 146 -3.43 13.52 8.85
N HIS A 147 -4.36 12.58 8.71
CA HIS A 147 -5.51 12.42 9.59
C HIS A 147 -5.36 11.24 10.56
N LEU A 148 -4.31 10.43 10.42
CA LEU A 148 -3.98 9.42 11.42
C LEU A 148 -3.31 10.11 12.63
N PRO A 149 -3.68 9.76 13.87
CA PRO A 149 -3.09 10.34 15.08
C PRO A 149 -1.71 9.73 15.38
N ILE A 150 -0.79 9.76 14.40
CA ILE A 150 0.55 9.20 14.49
C ILE A 150 1.58 10.24 14.04
N ARG A 151 2.73 10.28 14.73
CA ARG A 151 3.89 11.01 14.23
C ARG A 151 4.50 10.24 13.06
N CYS A 152 4.67 10.91 11.92
CA CYS A 152 5.40 10.36 10.78
C CYS A 152 6.57 11.29 10.45
N ASP A 153 7.79 10.81 10.67
CA ASP A 153 9.01 11.57 10.40
C ASP A 153 9.37 11.51 8.91
N ARG A 154 9.01 10.42 8.23
CA ARG A 154 9.27 10.24 6.80
C ARG A 154 8.26 9.32 6.15
N LEU A 155 7.80 9.72 4.95
CA LEU A 155 6.99 8.88 4.07
C LEU A 155 7.79 8.51 2.82
N VAL A 156 8.01 7.21 2.62
CA VAL A 156 8.60 6.62 1.42
C VAL A 156 7.48 5.97 0.62
N SER A 157 7.10 6.58 -0.51
CA SER A 157 6.00 6.08 -1.34
C SER A 157 6.20 6.43 -2.81
N CYS A 158 5.42 5.78 -3.69
CA CYS A 158 5.55 5.97 -5.12
C CYS A 158 5.16 7.41 -5.52
N ARG A 159 5.96 8.00 -6.38
CA ARG A 159 5.72 9.32 -6.98
C ARG A 159 4.70 9.19 -8.11
N PHE A 160 3.95 10.26 -8.37
CA PHE A 160 2.90 10.23 -9.39
C PHE A 160 3.43 9.86 -10.79
N TRP A 161 4.37 10.65 -11.32
CA TRP A 161 4.92 10.43 -12.66
C TRP A 161 5.98 9.33 -12.74
N ARG A 162 6.67 9.02 -11.63
CA ARG A 162 7.72 7.99 -11.58
C ARG A 162 7.23 6.66 -11.02
N GLY A 163 5.94 6.53 -10.74
CA GLY A 163 5.38 5.38 -10.04
C GLY A 163 5.60 4.04 -10.73
N ALA A 164 5.66 4.01 -12.07
CA ALA A 164 6.05 2.79 -12.78
C ALA A 164 7.46 2.33 -12.41
N GLY A 165 8.43 3.26 -12.36
CA GLY A 165 9.80 2.97 -11.96
C GLY A 165 9.90 2.60 -10.48
N ASP A 166 9.28 3.41 -9.61
CA ASP A 166 9.28 3.19 -8.16
C ASP A 166 8.70 1.80 -7.82
N ARG A 167 7.56 1.42 -8.43
CA ARG A 167 6.94 0.10 -8.22
C ARG A 167 7.73 -1.04 -8.85
N HIS A 168 8.40 -0.81 -9.96
CA HIS A 168 9.24 -1.83 -10.58
C HIS A 168 10.45 -2.16 -9.69
N GLN A 169 11.10 -1.13 -9.15
CA GLN A 169 12.26 -1.25 -8.25
C GLN A 169 11.89 -1.91 -6.92
N GLY A 170 10.75 -1.55 -6.34
CA GLY A 170 10.25 -2.12 -5.09
C GLY A 170 10.68 -1.35 -3.83
N LYS A 171 10.09 -1.73 -2.69
CA LYS A 171 10.13 -0.94 -1.44
C LYS A 171 11.54 -0.78 -0.88
N LEU A 172 12.37 -1.84 -0.89
CA LEU A 172 13.75 -1.79 -0.40
C LEU A 172 14.59 -0.75 -1.15
N LEU A 173 14.58 -0.78 -2.49
CA LEU A 173 15.36 0.16 -3.30
C LEU A 173 14.86 1.59 -3.11
N MET A 174 13.54 1.81 -3.06
CA MET A 174 12.96 3.12 -2.75
C MET A 174 13.41 3.66 -1.39
N MET A 175 13.56 2.78 -0.39
CA MET A 175 14.05 3.18 0.93
C MET A 175 15.54 3.48 0.92
N GLN A 176 16.34 2.74 0.16
CA GLN A 176 17.78 3.01 0.00
C GLN A 176 18.07 4.34 -0.71
N GLU A 177 17.13 4.88 -1.50
CA GLU A 177 17.26 6.24 -2.05
C GLU A 177 17.21 7.34 -0.99
N VAL A 178 16.68 7.05 0.21
CA VAL A 178 16.40 8.06 1.24
C VAL A 178 16.98 7.76 2.61
N LEU A 179 17.25 6.49 2.94
CA LEU A 179 17.80 6.05 4.22
C LEU A 179 19.20 5.47 4.02
N LEU A 180 20.04 5.66 5.02
CA LEU A 180 21.34 5.01 5.07
C LEU A 180 21.15 3.51 5.31
N GLU A 181 22.02 2.70 4.73
CA GLU A 181 21.98 1.24 4.89
C GLU A 181 21.99 0.81 6.36
N LYS A 182 22.77 1.51 7.20
CA LYS A 182 22.80 1.26 8.66
C LYS A 182 21.45 1.48 9.34
N GLU A 183 20.68 2.47 8.87
CA GLU A 183 19.35 2.79 9.44
C GLU A 183 18.40 1.63 9.14
N ILE A 184 18.33 1.21 7.86
CA ILE A 184 17.52 0.06 7.42
C ILE A 184 17.92 -1.21 8.18
N LYS A 185 19.22 -1.54 8.21
CA LYS A 185 19.70 -2.77 8.87
C LYS A 185 19.47 -2.80 10.38
N SER A 186 19.34 -1.64 11.03
CA SER A 186 19.08 -1.55 12.47
C SER A 186 17.60 -1.52 12.83
N ALA A 187 16.73 -1.32 11.84
CA ALA A 187 15.33 -0.99 12.05
C ALA A 187 14.44 -2.18 12.43
N ILE A 188 13.26 -1.84 12.94
CA ILE A 188 12.08 -2.71 13.03
C ILE A 188 11.26 -2.49 11.75
N LEU A 189 10.80 -3.55 11.11
CA LEU A 189 9.82 -3.49 10.02
C LEU A 189 8.54 -4.19 10.43
N ILE A 190 7.40 -3.57 10.15
CA ILE A 190 6.09 -4.20 10.27
C ILE A 190 5.37 -4.12 8.93
N THR A 191 4.95 -5.26 8.41
CA THR A 191 4.27 -5.38 7.11
C THR A 191 3.37 -6.61 7.07
N ASP A 192 2.32 -6.55 6.27
CA ASP A 192 1.45 -7.68 5.95
C ASP A 192 1.75 -8.28 4.57
N SER A 193 2.74 -7.74 3.85
CA SER A 193 2.99 -8.07 2.44
C SER A 193 4.24 -8.92 2.23
N GLU A 194 4.07 -10.05 1.54
CA GLU A 194 5.20 -10.86 1.05
C GLU A 194 6.03 -10.14 -0.03
N ASP A 195 5.48 -9.12 -0.69
CA ASP A 195 6.22 -8.28 -1.64
C ASP A 195 7.39 -7.53 -0.96
N ASP A 196 7.36 -7.41 0.38
CA ASP A 196 8.40 -6.83 1.20
C ASP A 196 9.47 -7.82 1.64
N LEU A 197 9.46 -9.07 1.16
CA LEU A 197 10.50 -10.07 1.44
C LEU A 197 11.93 -9.51 1.33
N PRO A 198 12.31 -8.75 0.28
CA PRO A 198 13.65 -8.16 0.21
C PRO A 198 13.98 -7.24 1.38
N LEU A 199 12.99 -6.51 1.92
CA LEU A 199 13.17 -5.63 3.07
C LEU A 199 13.17 -6.41 4.39
N LEU A 200 12.28 -7.40 4.54
CA LEU A 200 12.22 -8.33 5.68
C LEU A 200 13.57 -9.04 5.89
N GLN A 201 14.29 -9.36 4.83
CA GLN A 201 15.60 -10.02 4.88
C GLN A 201 16.76 -9.11 5.31
N VAL A 202 16.60 -7.79 5.29
CA VAL A 202 17.70 -6.83 5.52
C VAL A 202 17.59 -6.15 6.89
N VAL A 203 16.39 -5.96 7.41
CA VAL A 203 16.16 -5.31 8.71
C VAL A 203 16.56 -6.21 9.88
N ARG A 204 16.84 -5.61 11.05
CA ARG A 204 17.21 -6.36 12.26
C ARG A 204 16.04 -7.14 12.83
N GLN A 205 14.85 -6.53 12.84
CA GLN A 205 13.67 -7.09 13.47
C GLN A 205 12.49 -7.06 12.47
N PRO A 206 12.36 -8.11 11.64
CA PRO A 206 11.25 -8.24 10.70
C PRO A 206 10.00 -8.79 11.38
N TYR A 207 8.87 -8.10 11.24
CA TYR A 207 7.56 -8.56 11.69
C TYR A 207 6.60 -8.62 10.49
N PHE A 208 6.35 -9.84 10.04
CA PHE A 208 5.32 -10.13 9.06
C PHE A 208 4.02 -10.48 9.78
N VAL A 209 3.02 -9.60 9.70
CA VAL A 209 1.81 -9.64 10.53
C VAL A 209 0.56 -9.50 9.66
N LEU A 210 -0.38 -10.42 9.82
CA LEU A 210 -1.71 -10.31 9.22
C LEU A 210 -2.68 -9.76 10.26
N TRP A 211 -3.12 -8.53 10.07
CA TRP A 211 -4.04 -7.88 10.99
C TRP A 211 -5.46 -8.41 10.82
N SER A 212 -6.02 -8.98 11.88
CA SER A 212 -7.38 -9.54 11.96
C SER A 212 -8.48 -8.57 11.50
N ARG A 213 -8.26 -7.28 11.69
CA ARG A 213 -9.17 -6.21 11.28
C ARG A 213 -8.97 -5.70 9.85
N ALA A 214 -7.90 -6.12 9.17
CA ALA A 214 -7.64 -5.70 7.79
C ALA A 214 -8.74 -6.19 6.84
N LYS A 215 -9.16 -5.33 5.91
CA LYS A 215 -10.22 -5.64 4.94
C LYS A 215 -9.76 -5.37 3.52
N TYR A 216 -9.58 -6.46 2.78
CA TYR A 216 -9.36 -6.44 1.34
C TYR A 216 -10.60 -5.97 0.61
N ILE A 217 -10.47 -4.87 -0.15
CA ILE A 217 -11.55 -4.31 -0.94
C ILE A 217 -11.31 -4.48 -2.43
N VAL A 218 -12.38 -4.80 -3.15
CA VAL A 218 -12.38 -4.79 -4.62
C VAL A 218 -13.03 -3.48 -5.07
N PRO A 219 -12.33 -2.61 -5.81
CA PRO A 219 -12.90 -1.36 -6.29
C PRO A 219 -14.18 -1.58 -7.08
N PHE A 220 -15.20 -0.74 -6.84
CA PHE A 220 -16.51 -0.80 -7.47
C PHE A 220 -17.31 -2.10 -7.24
N LYS A 221 -16.97 -2.92 -6.24
CA LYS A 221 -17.72 -4.15 -5.91
C LYS A 221 -19.21 -3.89 -5.69
N ASP A 222 -19.52 -2.78 -5.03
CA ASP A 222 -20.87 -2.30 -4.71
C ASP A 222 -21.57 -1.56 -5.88
N PHE A 223 -20.90 -1.37 -7.02
CA PHE A 223 -21.50 -0.69 -8.16
C PHE A 223 -22.42 -1.64 -8.92
N GLY A 224 -23.70 -1.30 -9.09
CA GLY A 224 -24.72 -2.21 -9.65
C GLY A 224 -24.33 -2.88 -10.99
N LEU A 225 -23.64 -2.14 -11.87
CA LEU A 225 -23.13 -2.65 -13.14
C LEU A 225 -22.06 -3.76 -12.97
N ASN A 226 -21.26 -3.69 -11.90
CA ASN A 226 -20.28 -4.71 -11.56
C ASN A 226 -20.97 -6.07 -11.31
N ASN A 227 -22.05 -6.05 -10.55
CA ASN A 227 -22.83 -7.26 -10.22
C ASN A 227 -23.52 -7.85 -11.46
N LEU A 228 -24.02 -6.99 -12.36
CA LEU A 228 -24.60 -7.43 -13.63
C LEU A 228 -23.57 -8.15 -14.51
N LEU A 229 -22.37 -7.58 -14.66
CA LEU A 229 -21.30 -8.19 -15.46
C LEU A 229 -20.83 -9.53 -14.88
N GLU A 230 -20.70 -9.63 -13.54
CA GLU A 230 -20.34 -10.89 -12.88
C GLU A 230 -21.41 -11.97 -13.12
N LYS A 231 -22.70 -11.61 -13.09
CA LYS A 231 -23.79 -12.55 -13.43
C LYS A 231 -23.73 -13.02 -14.88
N LEU A 232 -23.55 -12.10 -15.84
CA LEU A 232 -23.42 -12.44 -17.26
C LEU A 232 -22.23 -13.37 -17.53
N LYS A 233 -21.08 -13.11 -16.88
CA LYS A 233 -19.89 -13.94 -17.02
C LYS A 233 -20.06 -15.34 -16.42
N LYS A 234 -20.80 -15.48 -15.32
CA LYS A 234 -21.14 -16.79 -14.74
C LYS A 234 -22.03 -17.58 -15.69
N ASN A 235 -23.07 -16.96 -16.23
CA ASN A 235 -24.00 -17.61 -17.16
C ASN A 235 -23.30 -18.07 -18.46
N ALA A 236 -22.38 -17.28 -19.00
CA ALA A 236 -21.61 -17.63 -20.20
C ALA A 236 -20.56 -18.74 -19.98
N ARG A 237 -20.25 -19.11 -18.73
CA ARG A 237 -19.34 -20.23 -18.40
C ARG A 237 -20.06 -21.53 -18.05
N SER A 238 -21.36 -21.45 -17.81
CA SER A 238 -22.26 -22.58 -17.54
C SER A 238 -23.02 -23.06 -18.79
N SER A 239 -22.70 -22.50 -19.96
CA SER A 239 -23.21 -22.85 -21.29
C SER A 239 -22.04 -23.24 -22.18
#